data_AF-A0A820MVU9-F1
#
_entry.id   AF-A0A820MVU9-F1
#
_cell.length_a   1.000
_cell.length_b   1.000
_cell.length_c   1.000
_cell.angle_alpha   90.00
_cell.angle_beta   90.00
_cell.angle_gamma   90.00
#
_symmetry.space_group_name_H-M   'P 1'
#
loop_
_entity.id
_entity.type
_entity.pdbx_description
1 polymer ?
#
loop_
_entity_poly.entity_id
_entity_poly.type
_entity_poly.pdbx_seq_one_letter_code
_entity_poly.pdbx_strand_id
1 'polypeptide(L)'
;MLSLRDNRLTHIPSELSNLKHLHVLDLSGNRLLNLPCTLLECDLKAIWLAENQAQPMLKFATDIDPTTGEKILTCYLLPQQQYTTSSMGMYRLSNVCLDDDV
;
A
#
# COMPACT_ATOMS: atom_id res chain seq x y z
N MET A 1 -5.92 14.99 -9.86
CA MET A 1 -5.76 13.53 -9.98
C MET A 1 -4.30 13.24 -10.25
N LEU A 2 -3.75 12.22 -9.61
CA LEU A 2 -2.42 11.68 -9.89
C LEU A 2 -2.55 10.18 -10.18
N SER A 3 -1.98 9.72 -11.29
CA SER A 3 -1.89 8.30 -11.60
C SER A 3 -0.43 7.91 -11.67
N LEU A 4 -0.06 6.90 -10.89
CA LEU A 4 1.23 6.22 -10.88
C LEU A 4 1.04 4.73 -11.18
N ARG A 5 -0.04 4.40 -11.89
CA ARG A 5 -0.42 3.03 -12.24
C ARG A 5 0.68 2.31 -13.03
N ASP A 6 0.77 0.99 -12.83
CA ASP A 6 1.65 0.07 -13.57
C ASP A 6 3.14 0.45 -13.52
N ASN A 7 3.56 0.95 -12.36
CA ASN A 7 4.97 1.21 -12.05
C ASN A 7 5.53 0.12 -11.13
N ARG A 8 6.76 0.34 -10.63
CA ARG A 8 7.45 -0.60 -9.72
C ARG A 8 7.68 0.03 -8.35
N LEU A 9 6.79 0.93 -7.94
CA LEU A 9 6.92 1.64 -6.67
C LEU A 9 6.78 0.63 -5.52
N THR A 10 7.72 0.67 -4.59
CA THR A 10 7.70 -0.13 -3.36
C THR A 10 7.21 0.67 -2.16
N HIS A 11 7.35 2.00 -2.22
CA HIS A 11 6.92 2.93 -1.18
C HIS A 11 6.38 4.21 -1.82
N ILE A 12 5.52 4.92 -1.08
CA ILE A 12 5.05 6.26 -1.42
C ILE A 12 5.64 7.23 -0.40
N PRO A 13 6.25 8.35 -0.84
CA PRO A 13 6.82 9.34 0.07
C PRO A 13 5.73 10.02 0.91
N SER A 14 6.05 10.36 2.17
CA SER A 14 5.12 11.01 3.08
C SER A 14 4.72 12.41 2.59
N GLU A 15 5.61 13.05 1.83
CA GLU A 15 5.45 14.36 1.20
C GLU A 15 4.34 14.40 0.15
N LEU A 16 3.78 13.27 -0.27
CA LEU A 16 2.59 13.26 -1.12
C LEU A 16 1.41 14.01 -0.45
N SER A 17 1.39 14.06 0.88
CA SER A 17 0.39 14.82 1.65
C SER A 17 0.46 16.34 1.44
N ASN A 18 1.54 16.85 0.83
CA ASN A 18 1.66 18.27 0.46
C ASN A 18 0.78 18.64 -0.75
N LEU A 19 0.30 17.65 -1.50
CA LEU A 19 -0.59 17.88 -2.64
C LEU A 19 -2.02 18.12 -2.16
N LYS A 20 -2.31 19.32 -1.62
CA LYS A 20 -3.59 19.66 -0.97
C LYS A 20 -4.84 19.57 -1.87
N HIS A 21 -4.66 19.49 -3.18
CA HIS A 21 -5.73 19.31 -4.16
C HIS A 21 -5.77 17.90 -4.76
N LEU A 22 -5.04 16.94 -4.17
CA LEU A 22 -5.06 15.56 -4.60
C LEU A 22 -6.33 14.87 -4.09
N HIS A 23 -7.30 14.72 -4.98
CA HIS A 23 -8.58 14.05 -4.69
C HIS A 23 -8.65 12.61 -5.22
N VAL A 24 -7.82 12.25 -6.19
CA VAL A 24 -7.81 10.92 -6.81
C VAL A 24 -6.37 10.48 -6.99
N LEU A 25 -6.04 9.32 -6.43
CA LEU A 25 -4.71 8.71 -6.50
C LEU A 25 -4.83 7.27 -7.03
N ASP A 26 -4.18 6.97 -8.15
CA ASP A 26 -4.12 5.61 -8.68
C ASP A 26 -2.71 5.03 -8.52
N LEU A 27 -2.60 3.98 -7.72
CA LEU A 27 -1.38 3.23 -7.42
C LEU A 27 -1.51 1.77 -7.84
N SER A 28 -2.54 1.40 -8.60
CA SER A 28 -2.74 0.03 -9.07
C SER A 28 -1.54 -0.47 -9.89
N GLY A 29 -1.25 -1.77 -9.82
CA GLY A 29 -0.15 -2.37 -10.57
C GLY A 29 1.25 -1.99 -10.07
N ASN A 30 1.41 -1.58 -8.82
CA ASN A 30 2.71 -1.35 -8.17
C ASN A 30 3.13 -2.53 -7.27
N ARG A 31 4.14 -2.30 -6.41
CA ARG A 31 4.73 -3.29 -5.49
C ARG A 31 4.70 -2.79 -4.05
N LEU A 32 3.68 -2.01 -3.71
CA LEU A 32 3.58 -1.35 -2.41
C LEU A 32 3.33 -2.37 -1.31
N LEU A 33 4.08 -2.26 -0.22
CA LEU A 33 3.91 -3.09 0.97
C LEU A 33 2.87 -2.51 1.93
N ASN A 34 2.91 -1.19 2.04
CA ASN A 34 2.09 -0.37 2.89
C ASN A 34 1.97 1.01 2.25
N LEU A 35 1.26 1.90 2.93
CA LEU A 35 1.10 3.30 2.55
C LEU A 35 1.48 4.19 3.75
N PRO A 36 2.03 5.40 3.54
CA PRO A 36 2.32 6.30 4.66
C PRO A 36 1.03 6.80 5.31
N CYS A 37 0.98 6.88 6.65
CA CYS A 37 -0.16 7.42 7.38
C CYS A 37 -0.50 8.87 7.02
N THR A 38 0.45 9.64 6.48
CA THR A 38 0.21 11.01 6.01
C THR A 38 -0.77 11.10 4.83
N LEU A 39 -1.07 10.00 4.14
CA LEU A 39 -2.14 9.97 3.14
C LEU A 39 -3.53 10.26 3.72
N LEU A 40 -3.73 10.03 5.03
CA LEU A 40 -4.97 10.43 5.71
C LEU A 40 -5.15 11.96 5.78
N GLU A 41 -4.09 12.73 5.56
CA GLU A 41 -4.15 14.20 5.51
C GLU A 41 -4.54 14.73 4.12
N CYS A 42 -4.53 13.88 3.09
CA CYS A 42 -5.04 14.25 1.78
C CYS A 42 -6.57 14.21 1.79
N ASP A 43 -7.22 15.16 1.13
CA ASP A 43 -8.67 15.11 0.89
C ASP A 43 -9.02 14.16 -0.27
N LEU A 44 -8.53 12.91 -0.19
CA LEU A 44 -8.77 11.87 -1.19
C LEU A 44 -10.25 11.47 -1.21
N LYS A 45 -10.83 11.50 -2.40
CA LYS A 45 -12.16 10.98 -2.72
C LYS A 45 -12.09 9.60 -3.36
N ALA A 46 -10.94 9.25 -3.93
CA ALA A 46 -10.67 7.92 -4.46
C ALA A 46 -9.18 7.55 -4.35
N ILE A 47 -8.90 6.31 -4.01
CA ILE A 47 -7.59 5.67 -4.08
C ILE A 47 -7.72 4.28 -4.70
N TRP A 48 -6.95 4.00 -5.75
CA TRP A 48 -6.96 2.72 -6.45
C TRP A 48 -5.68 1.96 -6.16
N LEU A 49 -5.80 0.76 -5.58
CA LEU A 49 -4.67 -0.13 -5.31
C LEU A 49 -4.67 -1.39 -6.18
N ALA A 50 -5.78 -1.68 -6.88
CA ALA A 50 -5.90 -2.82 -7.79
C ALA A 50 -6.82 -2.46 -8.97
N GLU A 51 -6.62 -3.10 -10.14
CA GLU A 51 -7.39 -2.80 -11.35
C GLU A 51 -8.90 -3.07 -11.20
N ASN A 52 -9.24 -4.16 -10.51
CA ASN A 52 -10.63 -4.61 -10.31
C ASN A 52 -11.18 -4.27 -8.92
N GLN A 53 -10.73 -3.16 -8.34
CA GLN A 53 -11.24 -2.68 -7.06
C GLN A 53 -12.69 -2.19 -7.25
N ALA A 54 -13.62 -2.64 -6.40
CA ALA A 54 -15.05 -2.36 -6.59
C ALA A 54 -15.50 -0.98 -6.09
N GLN A 55 -14.79 -0.42 -5.10
CA GLN A 55 -15.14 0.86 -4.47
C GLN A 55 -13.96 1.82 -4.55
N PRO A 56 -14.18 3.13 -4.77
CA PRO A 56 -13.10 4.10 -4.91
C PRO A 56 -12.32 4.35 -3.61
N MET A 57 -12.92 4.11 -2.45
CA MET A 57 -12.25 4.28 -1.15
C MET A 57 -12.19 2.96 -0.39
N LEU A 58 -11.04 2.72 0.25
CA LEU A 58 -10.79 1.57 1.10
C LEU A 58 -10.82 1.99 2.57
N LYS A 59 -11.14 1.02 3.43
CA LYS A 59 -10.91 1.16 4.87
C LYS A 59 -9.47 0.73 5.15
N PHE A 60 -8.66 1.67 5.63
CA PHE A 60 -7.30 1.40 6.08
C PHE A 60 -7.29 1.08 7.58
N ALA A 61 -6.43 0.14 7.97
CA ALA A 61 -5.98 -0.01 9.35
C ALA A 61 -4.61 0.68 9.49
N THR A 62 -4.31 1.12 10.71
CA THR A 62 -3.00 1.69 11.06
C THR A 62 -2.14 0.64 11.76
N ASP A 63 -0.87 0.55 11.38
CA ASP A 63 0.13 -0.30 12.02
C ASP A 63 1.46 0.48 12.18
N ILE A 64 2.47 -0.15 12.78
CA ILE A 64 3.84 0.36 12.88
C ILE A 64 4.75 -0.49 12.01
N ASP A 65 5.49 0.14 11.10
CA ASP A 65 6.53 -0.54 10.35
C ASP A 65 7.65 -0.97 11.32
N PRO A 66 7.98 -2.27 11.42
CA PRO A 66 8.95 -2.77 12.40
C PRO A 66 10.39 -2.37 12.08
N THR A 67 10.68 -1.95 10.84
CA THR A 67 12.02 -1.54 10.41
C THR A 67 12.26 -0.06 10.70
N THR A 68 11.28 0.79 10.40
CA THR A 68 11.42 2.25 10.55
C THR A 68 10.81 2.80 11.83
N GLY A 69 9.88 2.07 12.45
CA GLY A 69 9.08 2.55 13.58
C GLY A 69 7.98 3.54 13.19
N GLU A 70 7.75 3.76 11.89
CA GLU A 70 6.78 4.73 11.40
C GLU A 70 5.36 4.18 11.38
N LYS A 71 4.37 5.07 11.55
CA LYS A 71 2.96 4.71 11.37
C LYS A 71 2.66 4.52 9.89
N ILE A 72 2.11 3.36 9.55
CA ILE A 72 1.75 2.98 8.20
C ILE A 72 0.27 2.60 8.09
N LEU A 73 -0.25 2.66 6.88
CA LEU A 73 -1.58 2.19 6.51
C LEU A 73 -1.46 0.85 5.80
N THR A 74 -2.33 -0.07 6.20
CA THR A 74 -2.52 -1.38 5.60
C THR A 74 -3.99 -1.59 5.23
N CYS A 75 -4.25 -2.44 4.24
CA CYS A 75 -5.57 -2.92 3.89
C CYS A 75 -5.46 -4.28 3.20
N TYR A 76 -6.60 -4.91 2.90
CA TYR A 76 -6.63 -6.25 2.28
C TYR A 76 -6.02 -6.32 0.86
N LEU A 77 -5.70 -5.18 0.24
CA LEU A 77 -5.01 -5.10 -1.06
C LEU A 77 -3.49 -4.85 -0.95
N LEU A 78 -2.95 -4.84 0.27
CA LEU A 78 -1.53 -4.66 0.55
C LEU A 78 -0.99 -5.91 1.27
N PRO A 79 0.21 -6.43 0.91
CA PRO A 79 1.10 -5.93 -0.15
C PRO A 79 0.59 -6.22 -1.57
N GLN A 80 0.91 -5.35 -2.54
CA GLN A 80 0.44 -5.50 -3.95
C GLN A 80 1.15 -6.63 -4.72
N GLN A 81 2.30 -7.10 -4.25
CA GLN A 81 3.00 -8.28 -4.78
C GLN A 81 3.53 -9.12 -3.61
N GLN A 82 3.52 -10.44 -3.80
CA GLN A 82 4.11 -11.37 -2.85
C GLN A 82 5.63 -11.15 -2.76
N TYR A 83 6.17 -11.23 -1.55
CA TYR A 83 7.61 -11.17 -1.31
C TYR A 83 8.28 -12.40 -1.93
N THR A 84 9.17 -12.22 -2.91
CA THR A 84 10.09 -13.28 -3.28
C THR A 84 11.07 -13.49 -2.13
N THR A 85 11.03 -14.67 -1.51
CA THR A 85 11.86 -15.10 -0.38
C THR A 85 13.33 -15.22 -0.78
N SER A 86 14.01 -14.11 -0.98
CA SER A 86 15.47 -14.08 -1.01
C SER A 86 15.95 -12.75 -0.44
N SER A 87 16.61 -12.81 0.72
CA SER A 87 17.24 -11.71 1.46
C SER A 87 16.34 -10.62 2.05
N MET A 88 15.62 -10.93 3.13
CA MET A 88 15.68 -10.18 4.41
C MET A 88 14.80 -10.91 5.42
N GLY A 89 15.38 -11.36 6.53
CA GLY A 89 14.63 -12.04 7.60
C GLY A 89 13.64 -11.10 8.29
N MET A 90 12.52 -11.69 8.75
CA MET A 90 11.61 -11.23 9.81
C MET A 90 10.26 -10.57 9.50
N TYR A 91 9.74 -10.59 8.26
CA TYR A 91 8.28 -10.44 8.07
C TYR A 91 7.60 -11.80 8.19
N ARG A 92 7.62 -12.38 9.40
CA ARG A 92 6.80 -13.55 9.70
C ARG A 92 5.35 -13.06 9.80
N LEU A 93 4.66 -12.99 8.67
CA LEU A 93 3.20 -12.96 8.65
C LEU A 93 2.74 -14.31 9.22
N SER A 94 2.53 -14.37 10.53
CA SER A 94 1.62 -15.34 11.10
C SER A 94 0.26 -15.09 10.43
N ASN A 95 -0.20 -16.08 9.67
CA ASN A 95 -1.44 -16.13 8.90
C ASN A 95 -1.38 -15.59 7.48
N VAL A 96 -0.60 -16.24 6.62
CA VAL A 96 -1.14 -16.77 5.36
C VAL A 96 -0.49 -18.13 5.13
N CYS A 97 -1.18 -19.21 5.54
CA CYS A 97 -0.98 -20.49 4.88
C CYS A 97 -1.52 -20.32 3.47
N LEU A 98 -0.64 -20.12 2.49
CA LEU A 98 -0.90 -20.60 1.15
C LEU A 98 -0.15 -21.92 1.08
N ASP A 99 -0.92 -22.99 1.18
CA ASP A 99 -0.50 -24.31 0.71
C ASP A 99 -0.05 -24.13 -0.74
N ASP A 100 1.23 -24.31 -0.99
CA ASP A 100 1.78 -24.59 -2.32
C ASP A 100 2.75 -25.75 -2.13
N ASP A 101 2.34 -26.95 -2.57
CA ASP A 101 3.02 -27.66 -3.67
C ASP A 101 2.54 -29.13 -3.83
N VAL A 102 2.09 -29.42 -5.07
CA VAL A 102 1.78 -30.71 -5.74
C VAL A 102 0.39 -31.33 -5.53
#